data_AF-A0A919IWB4-F1
#
_entry.id   AF-A0A919IWB4-F1
#
_cell.length_a   1.000
_cell.length_b   1.000
_cell.length_c   1.000
_cell.angle_alpha   90.00
_cell.angle_beta   90.00
_cell.angle_gamma   90.00
#
_symmetry.space_group_name_H-M   'P 1'
#
loop_
_entity.id
_entity.type
_entity.pdbx_description
1 polymer ?
#
loop_
_entity_poly.entity_id
_entity_poly.type
_entity_poly.pdbx_seq_one_letter_code
_entity_poly.pdbx_strand_id
1 'polypeptide(L)'
;MTAWGVRFEDELRRLGVQPGRARQLADETAQQAAECDAAPDSLFGPAHLYARHLLSELTTRTLPLNGPSGPVRLRLTGVGKRYRRRTVFDGVDLTVRGGEVAAIVGANGCGKSTLLRICAGLTRPSSGRVQRTRRVGFVPQDAGTAGWLTADEHFTLFGAAAGMAPRRARSTGEHLAARLAWRPGRKQLTQHLSGGTRQKLNLVLGELHSPDLLLLDEPYQGFDQGTYLDFWHQVRAWREAGRAVVVVTHLLHDLQHVDQVFDLGALR
;
A
#
# COMPACT_ATOMS: atom_id res chain seq x y z
N MET A 1 -28.61 12.26 -10.45
CA MET A 1 -27.70 12.66 -9.36
C MET A 1 -28.50 12.89 -8.08
N THR A 2 -27.97 12.45 -6.94
CA THR A 2 -28.58 12.65 -5.62
C THR A 2 -28.40 14.11 -5.16
N ALA A 3 -29.22 14.56 -4.20
CA ALA A 3 -29.11 15.91 -3.62
C ALA A 3 -27.73 16.17 -2.96
N TRP A 4 -27.03 15.10 -2.54
CA TRP A 4 -25.65 15.18 -2.07
C TRP A 4 -24.67 15.43 -3.23
N GLY A 5 -24.79 14.67 -4.32
CA GLY A 5 -23.90 14.79 -5.49
C GLY A 5 -23.95 16.18 -6.14
N VAL A 6 -25.12 16.80 -6.20
CA VAL A 6 -25.27 18.19 -6.69
C VAL A 6 -24.52 19.18 -5.79
N ARG A 7 -24.68 19.06 -4.46
CA ARG A 7 -23.97 19.92 -3.50
C ARG A 7 -22.46 19.72 -3.53
N PHE A 8 -22.00 18.49 -3.76
CA PHE A 8 -20.59 18.16 -3.91
C PHE A 8 -20.00 18.74 -5.19
N GLU A 9 -20.68 18.59 -6.33
CA GLU A 9 -20.26 19.19 -7.61
C GLU A 9 -20.17 20.72 -7.52
N ASP A 10 -21.17 21.37 -6.92
CA ASP A 10 -21.19 22.82 -6.75
C ASP A 10 -20.06 23.31 -5.84
N GLU A 11 -19.73 22.58 -4.78
CA GLU A 11 -18.59 22.93 -3.92
C GLU A 11 -17.26 22.75 -4.66
N LEU A 12 -17.07 21.67 -5.44
CA LEU A 12 -15.86 21.48 -6.26
C LEU A 12 -15.66 22.63 -7.25
N ARG A 13 -16.75 23.11 -7.88
CA ARG A 13 -16.71 24.28 -8.76
C ARG A 13 -16.33 25.55 -8.01
N ARG A 14 -16.90 25.79 -6.83
CA ARG A 14 -16.55 26.94 -5.97
C ARG A 14 -15.07 26.94 -5.57
N LEU A 15 -14.50 25.76 -5.38
CA LEU A 15 -13.10 25.57 -5.02
C LEU A 15 -12.15 25.53 -6.25
N GLY A 16 -12.66 25.83 -7.46
CA GLY A 16 -11.85 26.05 -8.66
C GLY A 16 -11.69 24.85 -9.60
N VAL A 17 -12.42 23.76 -9.41
CA VAL A 17 -12.39 22.59 -10.32
C VAL A 17 -13.17 22.88 -11.60
N GLN A 18 -12.59 22.51 -12.75
CA GLN A 18 -13.22 22.63 -14.06
C GLN A 18 -14.62 21.95 -14.07
N PRO A 19 -15.67 22.58 -14.62
CA PRO A 19 -17.04 22.08 -14.52
C PRO A 19 -17.24 20.64 -15.01
N GLY A 20 -16.60 20.25 -16.11
CA GLY A 20 -16.67 18.87 -16.62
C GLY A 20 -16.02 17.84 -15.69
N ARG A 21 -14.94 18.22 -15.01
CA ARG A 21 -14.23 17.36 -14.06
C ARG A 21 -14.97 17.25 -12.73
N ALA A 22 -15.56 18.36 -12.25
CA ALA A 22 -16.39 18.36 -11.06
C ALA A 22 -17.60 17.42 -11.22
N ARG A 23 -18.24 17.45 -12.39
CA ARG A 23 -19.36 16.55 -12.71
C ARG A 23 -18.95 15.08 -12.71
N GLN A 24 -17.84 14.77 -13.37
CA GLN A 24 -17.30 13.41 -13.41
C GLN A 24 -17.03 12.86 -12.00
N LEU A 25 -16.36 13.65 -11.15
CA LEU A 25 -16.06 13.25 -9.77
C LEU A 25 -17.34 13.01 -8.96
N ALA A 26 -18.34 13.86 -9.12
CA ALA A 26 -19.62 13.69 -8.44
C ALA A 26 -20.36 12.42 -8.89
N ASP A 27 -20.31 12.09 -10.17
CA ASP A 27 -20.90 10.85 -10.71
C ASP A 27 -20.15 9.61 -10.21
N GLU A 28 -18.80 9.64 -10.17
CA GLU A 28 -17.96 8.57 -9.64
C GLU A 28 -18.24 8.32 -8.14
N THR A 29 -18.29 9.39 -7.33
CA THR A 29 -18.61 9.27 -5.90
C THR A 29 -20.03 8.76 -5.66
N ALA A 30 -20.99 9.17 -6.49
CA ALA A 30 -22.36 8.68 -6.41
C ALA A 30 -22.47 7.19 -6.77
N GLN A 31 -21.73 6.74 -7.79
CA GLN A 31 -21.66 5.32 -8.15
C GLN A 31 -21.05 4.49 -7.01
N GLN A 32 -19.99 4.97 -6.39
CA GLN A 32 -19.35 4.29 -5.26
C GLN A 32 -20.28 4.16 -4.04
N ALA A 33 -21.06 5.19 -3.72
CA ALA A 33 -22.08 5.08 -2.67
C ALA A 33 -23.16 4.04 -3.01
N ALA A 34 -23.59 3.98 -4.28
CA ALA A 34 -24.57 3.02 -4.74
C ALA A 34 -24.05 1.58 -4.68
N GLU A 35 -22.77 1.35 -5.01
CA GLU A 35 -22.12 0.03 -4.89
C GLU A 35 -22.03 -0.46 -3.44
N CYS A 36 -21.99 0.46 -2.46
CA CYS A 36 -21.98 0.15 -1.04
C CYS A 36 -23.38 0.09 -0.40
N ASP A 37 -24.46 0.24 -1.18
CA ASP A 37 -25.85 0.36 -0.70
C ASP A 37 -26.01 1.34 0.47
N ALA A 38 -25.25 2.45 0.42
CA ALA A 38 -25.14 3.41 1.50
C ALA A 38 -25.46 4.83 1.01
N ALA A 39 -26.02 5.65 1.90
CA ALA A 39 -26.20 7.07 1.61
C ALA A 39 -24.83 7.77 1.52
N PRO A 40 -24.58 8.64 0.52
CA PRO A 40 -23.32 9.37 0.39
C PRO A 40 -22.95 10.17 1.63
N ASP A 41 -23.92 10.79 2.31
CA ASP A 41 -23.71 11.50 3.58
C ASP A 41 -23.13 10.59 4.68
N SER A 42 -23.53 9.32 4.72
CA SER A 42 -23.03 8.36 5.70
C SER A 42 -21.64 7.82 5.36
N LEU A 43 -21.31 7.75 4.05
CA LEU A 43 -20.06 7.17 3.57
C LEU A 43 -18.92 8.20 3.48
N PHE A 44 -19.25 9.42 3.05
CA PHE A 44 -18.28 10.48 2.76
C PHE A 44 -18.43 11.71 3.66
N GLY A 45 -19.47 11.75 4.49
CA GLY A 45 -19.78 12.92 5.31
C GLY A 45 -20.38 14.08 4.50
N PRO A 46 -20.41 15.29 5.07
CA PRO A 46 -20.95 16.46 4.40
C PRO A 46 -20.19 16.77 3.10
N ALA A 47 -20.94 16.94 2.01
CA ALA A 47 -20.42 17.18 0.66
C ALA A 47 -19.33 18.27 0.59
N HIS A 48 -19.50 19.37 1.32
CA HIS A 48 -18.56 20.48 1.30
C HIS A 48 -17.21 20.15 1.97
N LEU A 49 -17.22 19.35 3.04
CA LEU A 49 -16.00 18.88 3.69
C LEU A 49 -15.28 17.87 2.82
N TYR A 50 -16.03 16.97 2.19
CA TYR A 50 -15.47 16.00 1.27
C TYR A 50 -14.86 16.66 0.02
N ALA A 51 -15.50 17.68 -0.55
CA ALA A 51 -14.94 18.46 -1.67
C ALA A 51 -13.63 19.16 -1.32
N ARG A 52 -13.54 19.76 -0.13
CA ARG A 52 -12.30 20.39 0.36
C ARG A 52 -11.20 19.37 0.64
N HIS A 53 -11.56 18.21 1.18
CA HIS A 53 -10.62 17.11 1.38
C HIS A 53 -10.09 16.59 0.04
N LEU A 54 -10.99 16.26 -0.89
CA LEU A 54 -10.64 15.83 -2.25
C LEU A 54 -9.74 16.84 -2.96
N LEU A 55 -10.04 18.14 -2.81
CA LEU A 55 -9.20 19.18 -3.42
C LEU A 55 -7.89 19.39 -2.70
N SER A 56 -7.82 19.23 -1.39
CA SER A 56 -6.53 19.20 -0.70
C SER A 56 -5.66 18.06 -1.23
N GLU A 57 -6.24 16.89 -1.51
CA GLU A 57 -5.52 15.76 -2.11
C GLU A 57 -5.12 16.03 -3.58
N LEU A 58 -5.97 16.70 -4.36
CA LEU A 58 -5.69 17.03 -5.76
C LEU A 58 -4.73 18.22 -5.93
N THR A 59 -4.73 19.19 -5.00
CA THR A 59 -3.83 20.36 -5.03
C THR A 59 -2.45 20.04 -4.45
N THR A 60 -2.36 19.08 -3.52
CA THR A 60 -1.08 18.50 -3.10
C THR A 60 -0.41 17.68 -4.24
N ARG A 61 -1.11 17.44 -5.35
CA ARG A 61 -0.60 16.71 -6.52
C ARG A 61 0.04 17.56 -7.64
N THR A 62 0.24 18.87 -7.47
CA THR A 62 0.81 19.71 -8.56
C THR A 62 1.93 20.65 -8.15
N LEU A 63 2.68 20.35 -7.10
CA LEU A 63 4.01 20.93 -6.92
C LEU A 63 5.00 19.78 -6.77
N PRO A 64 6.06 19.68 -7.59
CA PRO A 64 7.21 18.92 -7.18
C PRO A 64 7.71 19.61 -5.90
N LEU A 65 7.35 19.05 -4.73
CA LEU A 65 8.16 19.25 -3.54
C LEU A 65 9.57 18.90 -4.01
N ASN A 66 10.49 19.88 -3.99
CA ASN A 66 11.88 19.68 -4.40
C ASN A 66 12.34 18.28 -3.97
N GLY A 67 12.64 17.45 -4.97
CA GLY A 67 12.34 16.01 -4.93
C GLY A 67 13.10 15.18 -3.90
N PRO A 68 12.64 13.95 -3.63
CA PRO A 68 13.43 12.98 -2.88
C PRO A 68 14.72 12.68 -3.66
N SER A 69 15.85 13.18 -3.16
CA SER A 69 17.20 13.03 -3.74
C SER A 69 17.74 11.58 -3.65
N GLY A 70 16.91 10.63 -3.20
CA GLY A 70 17.32 9.24 -3.02
C GLY A 70 17.59 8.51 -4.34
N PRO A 71 18.46 7.48 -4.31
CA PRO A 71 18.68 6.61 -5.46
C PRO A 71 17.37 5.92 -5.87
N VAL A 72 17.23 5.61 -7.15
CA VAL A 72 16.10 4.80 -7.65
C VAL A 72 16.14 3.43 -6.97
N ARG A 73 15.06 3.07 -6.28
CA ARG A 73 14.93 1.75 -5.63
C ARG A 73 14.05 0.80 -6.43
N LEU A 74 13.10 1.33 -7.20
CA LEU A 74 12.25 0.60 -8.13
C LEU A 74 12.02 1.44 -9.39
N ARG A 75 12.14 0.82 -10.57
CA ARG A 75 11.74 1.38 -11.85
C ARG A 75 11.09 0.30 -12.71
N LEU A 76 9.88 0.59 -13.16
CA LEU A 76 9.13 -0.15 -14.16
C LEU A 76 9.18 0.64 -15.46
N THR A 77 9.43 -0.05 -16.57
CA THR A 77 9.42 0.55 -17.91
C THR A 77 8.60 -0.31 -18.84
N GLY A 78 7.43 0.19 -19.25
CA GLY A 78 6.47 -0.49 -20.12
C GLY A 78 6.06 -1.89 -19.64
N VAL A 79 5.91 -2.08 -18.33
CA VAL A 79 5.68 -3.40 -17.74
C VAL A 79 4.25 -3.86 -17.98
N GLY A 80 4.09 -5.01 -18.63
CA GLY A 80 2.79 -5.64 -18.84
C GLY A 80 2.73 -7.05 -18.30
N LYS A 81 1.51 -7.51 -18.01
CA LYS A 81 1.23 -8.89 -17.60
C LYS A 81 0.01 -9.45 -18.32
N ARG A 82 0.20 -10.62 -18.92
CA ARG A 82 -0.84 -11.39 -19.60
C ARG A 82 -0.81 -12.84 -19.15
N TYR A 83 -1.98 -13.41 -18.91
CA TYR A 83 -2.19 -14.84 -18.67
C TYR A 83 -2.96 -15.44 -19.85
N ARG A 84 -2.28 -16.25 -20.67
CA ARG A 84 -2.83 -16.79 -21.92
C ARG A 84 -3.44 -15.68 -22.79
N ARG A 85 -4.77 -15.62 -22.90
CA ARG A 85 -5.52 -14.63 -23.70
C ARG A 85 -5.98 -13.41 -22.89
N ARG A 86 -5.85 -13.42 -21.56
CA ARG A 86 -6.31 -12.34 -20.68
C ARG A 86 -5.15 -11.40 -20.33
N THR A 87 -5.21 -10.17 -20.83
CA THR A 87 -4.33 -9.08 -20.36
C THR A 87 -4.81 -8.62 -18.98
N VAL A 88 -3.88 -8.46 -18.04
CA VAL A 88 -4.15 -7.96 -16.69
C VAL A 88 -3.92 -6.45 -16.65
N PHE A 89 -2.75 -6.03 -17.13
CA PHE A 89 -2.36 -4.63 -17.37
C PHE A 89 -1.24 -4.62 -18.42
N ASP A 90 -1.04 -3.50 -19.10
CA ASP A 90 0.03 -3.31 -20.07
C ASP A 90 0.65 -1.92 -19.96
N GLY A 91 1.92 -1.78 -20.33
CA GLY A 91 2.58 -0.47 -20.41
C GLY A 91 2.76 0.27 -19.07
N VAL A 92 2.93 -0.42 -17.95
CA VAL A 92 3.11 0.23 -16.63
C VAL A 92 4.49 0.85 -16.50
N ASP A 93 4.52 2.18 -16.36
CA ASP A 93 5.70 2.98 -16.01
C ASP A 93 5.57 3.51 -14.58
N LEU A 94 6.57 3.26 -13.75
CA LEU A 94 6.60 3.69 -12.35
C LEU A 94 8.04 3.85 -11.89
N THR A 95 8.36 4.90 -11.15
CA THR A 95 9.66 5.06 -10.49
C THR A 95 9.45 5.41 -9.03
N VAL A 96 10.11 4.69 -8.12
CA VAL A 96 10.10 4.95 -6.69
C VAL A 96 11.53 5.03 -6.18
N ARG A 97 11.86 6.11 -5.48
CA ARG A 97 13.17 6.45 -4.95
C ARG A 97 13.25 6.22 -3.44
N GLY A 98 14.47 6.18 -2.92
CA GLY A 98 14.66 6.17 -1.48
C GLY A 98 14.07 7.44 -0.85
N GLY A 99 13.30 7.28 0.22
CA GLY A 99 12.58 8.39 0.86
C GLY A 99 11.21 8.66 0.24
N GLU A 100 10.68 7.77 -0.60
CA GLU A 100 9.34 7.87 -1.18
C GLU A 100 8.43 6.74 -0.72
N VAL A 101 7.17 7.10 -0.50
CA VAL A 101 6.05 6.17 -0.33
C VAL A 101 5.13 6.30 -1.54
N ALA A 102 4.95 5.22 -2.29
CA ALA A 102 4.02 5.17 -3.42
C ALA A 102 2.81 4.27 -3.09
N ALA A 103 1.60 4.75 -3.35
CA ALA A 103 0.39 3.93 -3.32
C ALA A 103 0.07 3.39 -4.72
N ILE A 104 -0.29 2.12 -4.82
CA ILE A 104 -0.91 1.52 -6.00
C ILE A 104 -2.39 1.30 -5.69
N VAL A 105 -3.25 1.98 -6.43
CA VAL A 105 -4.71 1.92 -6.30
C VAL A 105 -5.35 1.36 -7.56
N GLY A 106 -6.64 1.03 -7.47
CA GLY A 106 -7.45 0.53 -8.57
C GLY A 106 -8.44 -0.54 -8.13
N ALA A 107 -9.41 -0.86 -9.00
CA ALA A 107 -10.47 -1.82 -8.70
C ALA A 107 -9.95 -3.22 -8.31
N ASN A 108 -10.79 -3.99 -7.62
CA ASN A 108 -10.46 -5.39 -7.32
C ASN A 108 -10.28 -6.19 -8.63
N GLY A 109 -9.22 -6.98 -8.69
CA GLY A 109 -8.89 -7.76 -9.88
C GLY A 109 -8.18 -7.02 -11.02
N CYS A 110 -7.84 -5.73 -10.90
CA CYS A 110 -7.03 -5.01 -11.89
C CYS A 110 -5.55 -5.45 -11.90
N GLY A 111 -5.12 -6.25 -10.94
CA GLY A 111 -3.79 -6.85 -10.91
C GLY A 111 -2.78 -6.19 -9.96
N LYS A 112 -3.21 -5.38 -9.00
CA LYS A 112 -2.33 -4.72 -7.99
C LYS A 112 -1.35 -5.70 -7.32
N SER A 113 -1.86 -6.79 -6.74
CA SER A 113 -1.06 -7.85 -6.14
C SER A 113 -0.14 -8.55 -7.16
N THR A 114 -0.58 -8.69 -8.41
CA THR A 114 0.26 -9.25 -9.48
C THR A 114 1.41 -8.31 -9.83
N LEU A 115 1.17 -6.99 -9.89
CA LEU A 115 2.20 -5.99 -10.10
C LEU A 115 3.21 -5.98 -8.95
N LEU A 116 2.75 -6.00 -7.70
CA LEU A 116 3.63 -6.11 -6.52
C LEU A 116 4.50 -7.37 -6.56
N ARG A 117 3.93 -8.54 -6.92
CA ARG A 117 4.71 -9.78 -7.09
C ARG A 117 5.76 -9.68 -8.20
N ILE A 118 5.49 -8.94 -9.27
CA ILE A 118 6.47 -8.64 -10.31
C ILE A 118 7.57 -7.72 -9.78
N CYS A 119 7.21 -6.67 -9.02
CA CYS A 119 8.17 -5.79 -8.34
C CYS A 119 9.03 -6.57 -7.34
N ALA A 120 8.48 -7.57 -6.64
CA ALA A 120 9.23 -8.44 -5.72
C ALA A 120 10.13 -9.44 -6.46
N GLY A 121 9.89 -9.68 -7.76
CA GLY A 121 10.58 -10.70 -8.55
C GLY A 121 10.02 -12.12 -8.39
N LEU A 122 8.88 -12.26 -7.72
CA LEU A 122 8.17 -13.53 -7.54
C LEU A 122 7.36 -13.95 -8.78
N THR A 123 7.17 -13.03 -9.72
CA THR A 123 6.45 -13.28 -10.98
C THR A 123 7.16 -12.55 -12.11
N ARG A 124 7.35 -13.22 -13.25
CA ARG A 124 7.94 -12.57 -14.43
C ARG A 124 6.90 -11.70 -15.14
N PRO A 125 7.26 -10.47 -15.57
CA PRO A 125 6.41 -9.70 -16.47
C PRO A 125 6.30 -10.39 -17.84
N SER A 126 5.25 -10.08 -18.58
CA SER A 126 5.06 -10.53 -19.97
C SER A 126 5.75 -9.60 -20.98
N SER A 127 5.90 -8.32 -20.63
CA SER A 127 6.53 -7.27 -21.43
C SER A 127 7.21 -6.25 -20.50
N GLY A 128 8.10 -5.43 -21.06
CA GLY A 128 8.79 -4.37 -20.31
C GLY A 128 9.93 -4.84 -19.42
N ARG A 129 10.40 -3.94 -18.56
CA ARG A 129 11.58 -4.15 -17.70
C ARG A 129 11.32 -3.69 -16.28
N VAL A 130 11.78 -4.49 -15.32
CA VAL A 130 11.80 -4.16 -13.89
C VAL A 130 13.25 -4.01 -13.44
N GLN A 131 13.59 -2.84 -12.91
CA GLN A 131 14.84 -2.57 -12.21
C GLN A 131 14.52 -2.31 -10.74
N ARG A 132 15.22 -2.99 -9.83
CA ARG A 132 15.02 -2.83 -8.38
C ARG A 132 16.31 -3.04 -7.61
N THR A 133 16.35 -2.50 -6.40
CA THR A 133 17.40 -2.81 -5.42
C THR A 133 17.43 -4.31 -5.07
N ARG A 134 18.56 -4.80 -4.54
CA ARG A 134 18.71 -6.21 -4.15
C ARG A 134 17.90 -6.58 -2.90
N ARG A 135 17.84 -5.69 -1.91
CA ARG A 135 17.19 -5.96 -0.62
C ARG A 135 15.74 -5.49 -0.65
N VAL A 136 14.83 -6.44 -0.89
CA VAL A 136 13.39 -6.20 -1.03
C VAL A 136 12.64 -6.94 0.05
N GLY A 137 11.88 -6.19 0.87
CA GLY A 137 10.89 -6.74 1.78
C GLY A 137 9.56 -6.85 1.07
N PHE A 138 8.97 -8.03 1.05
CA PHE A 138 7.63 -8.25 0.50
C PHE A 138 6.70 -8.76 1.58
N VAL A 139 5.59 -8.06 1.76
CA VAL A 139 4.54 -8.36 2.72
C VAL A 139 3.28 -8.69 1.90
N PRO A 140 2.95 -9.98 1.74
CA PRO A 140 1.76 -10.39 0.99
C PRO A 140 0.46 -10.08 1.76
N GLN A 141 -0.65 -10.02 1.03
CA GLN A 141 -1.99 -9.88 1.59
C GLN A 141 -2.36 -11.12 2.43
N ASP A 142 -2.23 -12.31 1.85
CA ASP A 142 -2.43 -13.56 2.60
C ASP A 142 -1.15 -13.94 3.34
N ALA A 143 -1.28 -14.11 4.66
CA ALA A 143 -0.16 -14.43 5.54
C ALA A 143 0.51 -15.75 5.14
N GLY A 144 1.64 -15.66 4.43
CA GLY A 144 2.48 -16.80 4.04
C GLY A 144 3.24 -17.43 5.21
N THR A 145 2.70 -17.35 6.42
CA THR A 145 3.31 -17.87 7.64
C THR A 145 2.91 -19.32 7.86
N ALA A 146 3.85 -20.11 8.35
CA ALA A 146 3.62 -21.51 8.68
C ALA A 146 2.88 -21.59 10.03
N GLY A 147 1.63 -22.08 10.01
CA GLY A 147 0.78 -22.12 11.19
C GLY A 147 1.37 -22.89 12.38
N TRP A 148 2.21 -23.89 12.10
CA TRP A 148 2.88 -24.75 13.08
C TRP A 148 4.21 -24.20 13.61
N LEU A 149 4.61 -22.98 13.21
CA LEU A 149 5.79 -22.30 13.75
C LEU A 149 5.36 -21.18 14.69
N THR A 150 6.18 -20.92 15.71
CA THR A 150 6.15 -19.73 16.56
C THR A 150 6.75 -18.51 15.83
N ALA A 151 6.55 -17.31 16.35
CA ALA A 151 7.17 -16.10 15.79
C ALA A 151 8.70 -16.18 15.80
N ASP A 152 9.31 -16.69 16.87
CA ASP A 152 10.76 -16.84 17.00
C ASP A 152 11.36 -17.80 15.96
N GLU A 153 10.63 -18.86 15.63
CA GLU A 153 10.99 -19.80 14.57
C GLU A 153 10.89 -19.14 13.20
N HIS A 154 9.86 -18.32 12.95
CA HIS A 154 9.78 -17.52 11.73
C HIS A 154 10.93 -16.52 11.63
N PHE A 155 11.25 -15.79 12.70
CA PHE A 155 12.38 -14.85 12.72
C PHE A 155 13.69 -15.59 12.40
N THR A 156 13.90 -16.77 12.99
CA THR A 156 15.08 -17.59 12.72
C THR A 156 15.12 -18.06 11.26
N LEU A 157 14.01 -18.56 10.73
CA LEU A 157 13.89 -19.06 9.36
C LEU A 157 14.15 -17.97 8.32
N PHE A 158 13.47 -16.83 8.43
CA PHE A 158 13.63 -15.70 7.51
C PHE A 158 14.99 -15.02 7.69
N GLY A 159 15.48 -14.93 8.93
CA GLY A 159 16.80 -14.41 9.22
C GLY A 159 17.90 -15.26 8.59
N ALA A 160 17.78 -16.59 8.60
CA ALA A 160 18.74 -17.49 7.96
C ALA A 160 18.82 -17.26 6.44
N ALA A 161 17.67 -17.05 5.77
CA ALA A 161 17.65 -16.70 4.35
C ALA A 161 18.34 -15.35 4.04
N ALA A 162 18.42 -14.47 5.04
CA ALA A 162 19.14 -13.20 4.98
C ALA A 162 20.58 -13.27 5.52
N GLY A 163 21.10 -14.45 5.87
CA GLY A 163 22.45 -14.64 6.42
C GLY A 163 22.61 -14.16 7.87
N MET A 164 21.52 -14.01 8.63
CA MET A 164 21.55 -13.60 10.03
C MET A 164 21.77 -14.79 10.96
N ALA A 165 22.59 -14.60 11.99
CA ALA A 165 22.69 -15.56 13.09
C ALA A 165 21.34 -15.68 13.83
N PRO A 166 20.91 -16.88 14.26
CA PRO A 166 19.61 -17.10 14.90
C PRO A 166 19.29 -16.16 16.07
N ARG A 167 20.27 -15.92 16.95
CA ARG A 167 20.11 -14.99 18.09
C ARG A 167 19.82 -13.57 17.64
N ARG A 168 20.53 -13.09 16.60
CA ARG A 168 20.34 -11.76 16.03
C ARG A 168 18.99 -11.65 15.34
N ALA A 169 18.57 -12.68 14.60
CA ALA A 169 17.28 -12.71 13.93
C ALA A 169 16.12 -12.61 14.93
N ARG A 170 16.13 -13.42 15.99
CA ARG A 170 15.11 -13.35 17.06
C ARG A 170 15.08 -11.98 17.74
N SER A 171 16.23 -11.49 18.20
CA SER A 171 16.34 -10.17 18.86
C SER A 171 15.85 -9.03 17.95
N THR A 172 16.17 -9.09 16.64
CA THR A 172 15.68 -8.09 15.68
C THR A 172 14.17 -8.20 15.51
N GLY A 173 13.64 -9.42 15.34
CA GLY A 173 12.21 -9.67 15.20
C GLY A 173 11.40 -9.22 16.41
N GLU A 174 11.87 -9.49 17.63
CA GLU A 174 11.24 -9.03 18.87
C GLU A 174 11.20 -7.49 18.97
N HIS A 175 12.28 -6.80 18.61
CA HIS A 175 12.30 -5.34 18.59
C HIS A 175 11.33 -4.77 17.54
N LEU A 176 11.32 -5.33 16.33
CA LEU A 176 10.38 -4.91 15.29
C LEU A 176 8.92 -5.17 15.68
N ALA A 177 8.62 -6.31 16.30
CA ALA A 177 7.28 -6.62 16.81
C ALA A 177 6.82 -5.61 17.87
N ALA A 178 7.73 -5.19 18.76
CA ALA A 178 7.42 -4.20 19.79
C ALA A 178 7.02 -2.84 19.22
N ARG A 179 7.54 -2.45 18.04
CA ARG A 179 7.13 -1.21 17.33
C ARG A 179 5.69 -1.24 16.82
N LEU A 180 5.14 -2.44 16.63
CA LEU A 180 3.74 -2.67 16.24
C LEU A 180 2.86 -3.00 17.46
N ALA A 181 3.29 -2.58 18.65
CA ALA A 181 2.64 -2.86 19.93
C ALA A 181 2.35 -4.36 20.15
N TRP A 182 3.23 -5.25 19.67
CA TRP A 182 3.06 -6.69 19.77
C TRP A 182 4.25 -7.35 20.45
N ARG A 183 3.96 -8.21 21.43
CA ARG A 183 4.95 -9.07 22.11
C ARG A 183 4.63 -10.53 21.78
N PRO A 184 5.45 -11.21 20.96
CA PRO A 184 5.19 -12.59 20.60
C PRO A 184 5.24 -13.54 21.80
N GLY A 185 4.27 -14.44 21.91
CA GLY A 185 4.30 -15.50 22.92
C GLY A 185 5.32 -16.57 22.56
N ARG A 186 6.25 -16.89 23.48
CA ARG A 186 7.37 -17.83 23.24
C ARG A 186 6.96 -19.22 22.75
N LYS A 187 5.76 -19.69 23.11
CA LYS A 187 5.23 -21.02 22.74
C LYS A 187 3.96 -20.93 21.89
N GLN A 188 3.56 -19.73 21.48
CA GLN A 188 2.33 -19.54 20.73
C GLN A 188 2.57 -19.83 19.25
N LEU A 189 1.88 -20.84 18.74
CA LEU A 189 1.89 -21.17 17.32
C LEU A 189 1.16 -20.11 16.50
N THR A 190 1.66 -19.85 15.29
CA THR A 190 1.13 -18.81 14.40
C THR A 190 -0.32 -19.05 13.99
N GLN A 191 -0.77 -20.31 13.90
CA GLN A 191 -2.16 -20.65 13.65
C GLN A 191 -3.13 -20.18 14.73
N HIS A 192 -2.64 -19.92 15.96
CA HIS A 192 -3.44 -19.40 17.07
C HIS A 192 -3.37 -17.87 17.20
N LEU A 193 -2.70 -17.18 16.28
CA LEU A 193 -2.65 -15.72 16.24
C LEU A 193 -3.91 -15.17 15.55
N SER A 194 -4.42 -14.03 16.03
CA SER A 194 -5.47 -13.30 15.33
C SER A 194 -5.01 -12.86 13.94
N GLY A 195 -5.95 -12.57 13.03
CA GLY A 195 -5.62 -12.07 11.67
C GLY A 195 -4.67 -10.87 11.72
N GLY A 196 -5.01 -9.84 12.51
CA GLY A 196 -4.15 -8.68 12.72
C GLY A 196 -2.78 -9.03 13.30
N THR A 197 -2.69 -9.99 14.24
CA THR A 197 -1.38 -10.38 14.79
C THR A 197 -0.51 -11.14 13.78
N ARG A 198 -1.12 -12.00 12.95
CA ARG A 198 -0.42 -12.64 11.82
C ARG A 198 0.07 -11.60 10.81
N GLN A 199 -0.68 -10.54 10.62
CA GLN A 199 -0.29 -9.45 9.73
C GLN A 199 0.85 -8.59 10.31
N LYS A 200 0.87 -8.34 11.62
CA LYS A 200 2.05 -7.78 12.32
C LYS A 200 3.29 -8.66 12.12
N LEU A 201 3.14 -9.98 12.23
CA LEU A 201 4.23 -10.92 11.95
C LEU A 201 4.74 -10.76 10.51
N ASN A 202 3.87 -10.68 9.51
CA ASN A 202 4.30 -10.48 8.11
C ASN A 202 5.09 -9.18 7.93
N LEU A 203 4.66 -8.08 8.55
CA LEU A 203 5.40 -6.81 8.53
C LEU A 203 6.80 -6.96 9.12
N VAL A 204 6.91 -7.61 10.28
CA VAL A 204 8.19 -7.89 10.93
C VAL A 204 9.10 -8.71 10.02
N LEU A 205 8.58 -9.78 9.41
CA LEU A 205 9.35 -10.64 8.51
C LEU A 205 9.81 -9.92 7.25
N GLY A 206 8.96 -9.06 6.67
CA GLY A 206 9.30 -8.22 5.53
C GLY A 206 10.42 -7.22 5.84
N GLU A 207 10.45 -6.68 7.07
CA GLU A 207 11.47 -5.73 7.52
C GLU A 207 12.76 -6.39 8.05
N LEU A 208 12.70 -7.65 8.51
CA LEU A 208 13.75 -8.30 9.32
C LEU A 208 15.18 -8.14 8.78
N HIS A 209 15.34 -8.19 7.46
CA HIS A 209 16.63 -8.12 6.78
C HIS A 209 17.05 -6.70 6.35
N SER A 210 16.38 -5.67 6.90
CA SER A 210 16.62 -4.24 6.62
C SER A 210 16.57 -3.92 5.11
N PRO A 211 15.40 -4.07 4.46
CA PRO A 211 15.25 -3.83 3.04
C PRO A 211 15.42 -2.35 2.67
N ASP A 212 15.86 -2.10 1.43
CA ASP A 212 15.88 -0.76 0.83
C ASP A 212 14.54 -0.41 0.15
N LEU A 213 13.74 -1.44 -0.17
CA LEU A 213 12.42 -1.35 -0.80
C LEU A 213 11.45 -2.26 -0.05
N LEU A 214 10.36 -1.70 0.49
CA LEU A 214 9.24 -2.45 1.04
C LEU A 214 8.08 -2.46 0.05
N LEU A 215 7.49 -3.63 -0.15
CA LEU A 215 6.38 -3.91 -1.04
C LEU A 215 5.26 -4.52 -0.21
N LEU A 216 4.18 -3.76 0.01
CA LEU A 216 3.15 -4.08 0.99
C LEU A 216 1.81 -4.26 0.29
N ASP A 217 1.26 -5.47 0.32
CA ASP A 217 -0.01 -5.81 -0.33
C ASP A 217 -1.14 -5.81 0.70
N GLU A 218 -1.93 -4.74 0.74
CA GLU A 218 -3.02 -4.50 1.72
C GLU A 218 -2.62 -4.82 3.18
N PRO A 219 -1.53 -4.23 3.68
CA PRO A 219 -0.83 -4.72 4.86
C PRO A 219 -1.59 -4.54 6.18
N TYR A 220 -2.73 -3.85 6.17
CA TYR A 220 -3.51 -3.47 7.35
C TYR A 220 -4.84 -4.22 7.46
N GLN A 221 -5.11 -5.20 6.59
CA GLN A 221 -6.31 -6.03 6.72
C GLN A 221 -6.33 -6.72 8.10
N GLY A 222 -7.45 -6.55 8.82
CA GLY A 222 -7.64 -7.13 10.15
C GLY A 222 -6.98 -6.38 11.31
N PHE A 223 -6.49 -5.15 11.08
CA PHE A 223 -6.03 -4.25 12.14
C PHE A 223 -7.19 -3.53 12.82
N ASP A 224 -7.05 -3.31 14.13
CA ASP A 224 -7.80 -2.27 14.84
C ASP A 224 -7.25 -0.87 14.51
N GLN A 225 -7.98 0.17 14.93
CA GLN A 225 -7.61 1.56 14.66
C GLN A 225 -6.23 1.93 15.19
N GLY A 226 -5.85 1.46 16.39
CA GLY A 226 -4.55 1.78 16.99
C GLY A 226 -3.41 1.16 16.18
N THR A 227 -3.55 -0.11 15.82
CA THR A 227 -2.58 -0.83 15.00
C THR A 227 -2.46 -0.23 13.60
N TYR A 228 -3.54 0.24 13.01
CA TYR A 228 -3.52 0.94 11.73
C TYR A 228 -2.70 2.24 11.82
N LEU A 229 -2.83 3.00 12.91
CA LEU A 229 -2.00 4.20 13.14
C LEU A 229 -0.52 3.83 13.32
N ASP A 230 -0.21 2.81 14.13
CA ASP A 230 1.15 2.31 14.34
C ASP A 230 1.81 1.90 13.01
N PHE A 231 1.05 1.25 12.12
CA PHE A 231 1.51 0.91 10.79
C PHE A 231 1.95 2.14 9.99
N TRP A 232 1.14 3.20 9.95
CA TRP A 232 1.49 4.43 9.23
C TRP A 232 2.66 5.19 9.89
N HIS A 233 2.80 5.13 11.21
CA HIS A 233 4.01 5.61 11.88
C HIS A 233 5.25 4.85 11.43
N GLN A 234 5.15 3.52 11.29
CA GLN A 234 6.25 2.69 10.80
C GLN A 234 6.59 2.98 9.33
N VAL A 235 5.58 3.21 8.47
CA VAL A 235 5.80 3.62 7.07
C VAL A 235 6.55 4.95 6.98
N ARG A 236 6.17 5.94 7.80
CA ARG A 236 6.89 7.23 7.89
C ARG A 236 8.34 7.03 8.35
N ALA A 237 8.57 6.19 9.36
CA ALA A 237 9.92 5.88 9.84
C ALA A 237 10.79 5.23 8.74
N TRP A 238 10.23 4.33 7.92
CA TRP A 238 10.95 3.76 6.77
C TRP A 238 11.32 4.80 5.73
N ARG A 239 10.38 5.69 5.40
CA ARG A 239 10.61 6.81 4.49
C ARG A 239 11.73 7.72 4.99
N GLU A 240 11.68 8.15 6.24
CA GLU A 240 12.69 9.02 6.86
C GLU A 240 14.07 8.35 6.92
N ALA A 241 14.11 7.01 7.05
CA ALA A 241 15.34 6.22 6.94
C ALA A 241 15.85 6.06 5.49
N GLY A 242 15.24 6.73 4.51
CA GLY A 242 15.65 6.70 3.09
C GLY A 242 15.26 5.41 2.35
N ARG A 243 14.34 4.61 2.89
CA ARG A 243 13.79 3.43 2.21
C ARG A 243 12.70 3.86 1.22
N ALA A 244 12.50 3.05 0.19
CA ALA A 244 11.33 3.17 -0.68
C ALA A 244 10.21 2.26 -0.15
N VAL A 245 8.97 2.74 -0.18
CA VAL A 245 7.81 1.95 0.22
C VAL A 245 6.78 1.98 -0.91
N VAL A 246 6.26 0.82 -1.28
CA VAL A 246 5.11 0.70 -2.20
C VAL A 246 4.00 -0.02 -1.46
N VAL A 247 2.84 0.62 -1.35
CA VAL A 247 1.67 0.08 -0.66
C VAL A 247 0.55 -0.11 -1.67
N VAL A 248 -0.01 -1.30 -1.75
CA VAL A 248 -1.30 -1.51 -2.40
C VAL A 248 -2.39 -1.23 -1.37
N THR A 249 -3.28 -0.32 -1.70
CA THR A 249 -4.43 0.07 -0.88
C THR A 249 -5.66 0.23 -1.78
N HIS A 250 -6.83 -0.08 -1.22
CA HIS A 250 -8.14 0.23 -1.79
C HIS A 250 -8.83 1.38 -1.03
N LEU A 251 -8.19 1.94 0.01
CA LEU A 251 -8.73 2.98 0.86
C LEU A 251 -8.21 4.35 0.42
N LEU A 252 -9.11 5.20 -0.05
CA LEU A 252 -8.74 6.54 -0.55
C LEU A 252 -8.21 7.47 0.55
N HIS A 253 -8.65 7.32 1.81
CA HIS A 253 -8.18 8.15 2.92
C HIS A 253 -6.72 7.87 3.34
N ASP A 254 -6.13 6.77 2.88
CA ASP A 254 -4.71 6.43 3.07
C ASP A 254 -3.78 7.36 2.27
N LEU A 255 -4.31 8.01 1.23
CA LEU A 255 -3.51 8.75 0.25
C LEU A 255 -2.83 9.99 0.83
N GLN A 256 -3.30 10.51 1.97
CA GLN A 256 -2.63 11.61 2.69
C GLN A 256 -1.25 11.22 3.25
N HIS A 257 -0.93 9.92 3.31
CA HIS A 257 0.32 9.41 3.86
C HIS A 257 1.35 9.02 2.79
N VAL A 258 1.05 9.22 1.50
CA VAL A 258 1.91 8.78 0.39
C VAL A 258 2.36 9.95 -0.48
N ASP A 259 3.57 9.87 -0.99
CA ASP A 259 4.18 10.89 -1.86
C ASP A 259 3.70 10.78 -3.31
N GLN A 260 3.36 9.55 -3.75
CA GLN A 260 2.91 9.27 -5.12
C GLN A 260 1.74 8.30 -5.11
N VAL A 261 0.83 8.46 -6.06
CA VAL A 261 -0.29 7.54 -6.26
C VAL A 261 -0.34 7.09 -7.70
N PHE A 262 -0.41 5.79 -7.89
CA PHE A 262 -0.45 5.14 -9.18
C PHE A 262 -1.76 4.36 -9.32
N ASP A 263 -2.63 4.79 -10.22
CA ASP A 263 -3.88 4.09 -10.52
C ASP A 263 -3.65 3.08 -11.64
N LEU A 264 -3.69 1.80 -11.28
CA LEU A 264 -3.54 0.70 -12.24
C LEU A 264 -4.80 0.49 -13.11
N GLY A 265 -5.97 0.91 -12.63
CA GLY A 265 -7.25 0.72 -13.33
C GLY A 265 -7.45 1.67 -14.51
N ALA A 266 -6.75 2.80 -14.53
CA ALA A 266 -6.79 3.79 -15.61
C ALA A 266 -6.01 3.38 -16.87
N LEU A 267 -5.18 2.34 -16.78
CA LEU A 267 -4.37 1.82 -17.89
C LEU A 267 -5.13 0.65 -18.55
N ARG A 268 -5.75 0.91 -19.71
CA ARG A 268 -6.34 -0.13 -20.57
C ARG A 268 -5.69 -0.15 -21.94
#